data_AF-A0A8T5AZ51-F1
#
_entry.id   AF-A0A8T5AZ51-F1
#
_cell.length_a   1.000
_cell.length_b   1.000
_cell.length_c   1.000
_cell.angle_alpha   90.00
_cell.angle_beta   90.00
_cell.angle_gamma   90.00
#
_symmetry.space_group_name_H-M   'P 1'
#
loop_
_entity.id
_entity.type
_entity.pdbx_description
1 polymer ?
#
loop_
_entity_poly.entity_id
_entity_poly.type
_entity_poly.pdbx_seq_one_letter_code
_entity_poly.pdbx_strand_id
1 'polypeptide(L)' 'MRMKAVFSGEVESLRRLLSSISKPCIKAVLLFGSKARGESEDKSDADLLMLHDGCGIEDA' A
#
# COMPACT_ATOMS: atom_id res chain seq x y z
N MET A 1 -19.67 10.43 8.30
CA MET A 1 -19.15 10.96 7.02
C MET A 1 -18.04 10.03 6.54
N ARG A 2 -18.24 9.29 5.43
CA ARG A 2 -17.20 8.40 4.86
C ARG A 2 -16.54 9.15 3.70
N MET A 3 -15.30 9.59 3.86
CA MET A 3 -14.53 10.13 2.74
C MET A 3 -14.15 8.98 1.81
N LYS A 4 -14.54 9.06 0.54
CA LYS A 4 -13.98 8.19 -0.51
C LYS A 4 -12.70 8.85 -0.99
N ALA A 5 -11.56 8.23 -0.71
CA ALA A 5 -10.32 8.61 -1.36
C ALA A 5 -10.44 8.30 -2.86
N VAL A 6 -10.12 9.28 -3.70
CA VAL A 6 -9.97 9.10 -5.15
C VAL A 6 -8.50 8.81 -5.39
N PHE A 7 -8.21 7.58 -5.78
CA PHE A 7 -6.85 7.13 -6.09
C PHE A 7 -6.61 7.18 -7.60
N SER A 8 -5.35 7.38 -8.01
CA SER A 8 -4.97 7.20 -9.43
C SER A 8 -5.19 5.74 -9.86
N GLY A 9 -5.32 5.49 -11.16
CA GLY A 9 -5.57 4.14 -11.69
C GLY A 9 -4.49 3.11 -11.31
N GLU A 10 -3.25 3.56 -11.17
CA GLU A 10 -2.13 2.76 -10.69
C GLU A 10 -2.31 2.35 -9.21
N VAL A 11 -2.65 3.32 -8.34
CA VAL A 11 -2.88 3.05 -6.91
C VAL A 11 -4.09 2.14 -6.70
N GLU A 12 -5.14 2.26 -7.50
CA GLU A 12 -6.28 1.34 -7.43
C GLU A 12 -5.90 -0.09 -7.89
N SER A 13 -5.03 -0.21 -8.90
CA SER A 13 -4.49 -1.52 -9.33
C SER A 13 -3.63 -2.16 -8.25
N LEU A 14 -2.77 -1.36 -7.61
CA LEU A 14 -1.94 -1.77 -6.49
C LEU A 14 -2.79 -2.22 -5.30
N ARG A 15 -3.84 -1.46 -4.96
CA ARG A 15 -4.79 -1.82 -3.91
C ARG A 15 -5.49 -3.15 -4.19
N ARG A 16 -5.91 -3.40 -5.44
CA ARG A 16 -6.53 -4.69 -5.83
C ARG A 16 -5.55 -5.85 -5.68
N LEU A 17 -4.31 -5.66 -6.16
CA LEU A 17 -3.25 -6.66 -6.03
C LEU A 17 -2.95 -6.97 -4.56
N LEU A 18 -2.82 -5.94 -3.72
CA LEU A 18 -2.54 -6.11 -2.29
C LEU A 18 -3.73 -6.74 -1.55
N SER A 19 -4.96 -6.43 -1.95
CA SER A 19 -6.17 -7.02 -1.37
C SER A 19 -6.32 -8.52 -1.69
N SER A 20 -5.66 -9.02 -2.75
CA SER A 20 -5.64 -10.45 -3.05
C SER A 20 -4.59 -11.22 -2.25
N ILE A 21 -3.71 -10.53 -1.51
CA ILE A 21 -2.72 -11.17 -0.64
C ILE A 21 -3.45 -11.73 0.59
N SER A 22 -3.85 -13.00 0.49
CA SER A 22 -4.38 -13.80 1.59
C SER A 22 -3.24 -14.31 2.48
N LYS A 23 -2.56 -13.42 3.20
CA LYS A 23 -1.63 -13.81 4.26
C LYS A 23 -2.14 -13.33 5.62
N PRO A 24 -2.52 -14.23 6.54
CA PRO A 24 -3.03 -13.88 7.87
C PRO A 24 -2.06 -13.03 8.71
N CYS A 25 -0.77 -13.11 8.39
CA CYS A 25 0.28 -12.37 9.08
C CYS A 25 0.43 -10.93 8.58
N ILE A 26 -0.17 -10.53 7.44
CA ILE A 26 -0.21 -9.13 7.01
C ILE A 26 -1.46 -8.49 7.59
N LYS A 27 -1.29 -7.48 8.46
CA LYS A 27 -2.39 -6.79 9.14
C LYS A 27 -2.85 -5.55 8.39
N ALA A 28 -1.91 -4.85 7.74
CA ALA A 28 -2.23 -3.68 6.95
C ALA A 28 -1.15 -3.42 5.89
N VAL A 29 -1.57 -2.76 4.81
CA VAL A 29 -0.65 -2.15 3.84
C VAL A 29 -1.04 -0.69 3.70
N LEU A 30 -0.08 0.21 3.89
CA LEU A 30 -0.27 1.65 3.79
C LEU A 30 0.57 2.19 2.64
N LEU A 31 -0.04 3.05 1.80
CA LEU A 31 0.69 3.86 0.84
C LEU A 31 1.18 5.13 1.52
N PHE A 32 2.46 5.44 1.36
CA PHE A 32 3.03 6.70 1.80
C PHE A 32 3.82 7.34 0.65
N GLY A 33 4.59 8.41 0.93
CA GLY A 33 5.40 9.06 -0.09
C GLY A 33 4.62 9.99 -1.04
N SER A 34 5.23 10.32 -2.17
CA SER A 34 4.74 11.34 -3.11
C SER A 34 3.39 10.98 -3.72
N LYS A 35 3.16 9.70 -4.05
CA LYS A 35 1.87 9.21 -4.56
C LYS A 35 0.74 9.35 -3.53
N ALA A 36 1.02 9.20 -2.24
CA ALA A 36 0.03 9.42 -1.19
C ALA A 36 -0.33 10.90 -0.98
N ARG A 37 0.62 11.81 -1.23
CA ARG A 37 0.42 13.27 -1.10
C ARG A 37 -0.11 13.95 -2.37
N GLY A 38 -0.19 13.24 -3.50
CA GLY A 38 -0.57 13.82 -4.79
C GLY A 38 0.55 14.68 -5.42
N GLU A 39 1.79 14.50 -4.97
CA GLU A 39 2.98 15.22 -5.44
C GLU A 39 3.82 14.38 -6.42
N SER A 40 3.29 13.24 -6.87
CA SER A 40 4.03 12.31 -7.73
C SER A 40 4.10 12.80 -9.17
N GLU A 41 5.32 12.85 -9.73
CA GLU A 41 5.56 12.90 -11.17
C GLU A 41 5.33 11.53 -11.84
N ASP A 42 5.19 11.49 -13.17
CA ASP A 42 4.86 10.30 -13.96
C ASP A 42 5.75 9.07 -13.70
N LYS A 43 7.00 9.27 -13.25
CA LYS A 43 7.97 8.20 -12.96
C LYS A 43 8.21 7.97 -11.47
N SER A 44 7.37 8.53 -10.59
CA SER A 44 7.53 8.34 -9.15
C SER A 44 7.26 6.88 -8.80
N ASP A 45 8.11 6.30 -7.95
CA ASP A 45 7.90 4.98 -7.36
C ASP A 45 6.74 4.99 -6.36
N ALA A 46 6.27 3.80 -5.97
CA ALA A 46 5.24 3.62 -4.95
C ALA A 46 5.87 3.18 -3.62
N ASP A 47 5.82 4.04 -2.62
CA ASP A 47 6.30 3.74 -1.27
C ASP A 47 5.21 3.02 -0.46
N LEU A 48 5.46 1.75 -0.10
CA LEU A 48 4.53 0.92 0.68
C LEU A 48 5.11 0.55 2.04
N LEU A 49 4.30 0.73 3.08
CA LEU A 49 4.57 0.23 4.42
C LEU A 49 3.67 -0.96 4.69
N MET A 50 4.27 -2.09 5.07
CA MET A 50 3.53 -3.32 5.39
C MET A 50 3.61 -3.59 6.88
N LEU A 51 2.46 -3.59 7.55
CA LEU A 51 2.36 -4.05 8.92
C LEU A 51 2.10 -5.54 8.91
N HIS A 52 3.01 -6.29 9.51
CA HIS A 52 2.86 -7.70 9.71
C HIS A 52 2.99 -8.08 11.19
N ASP A 53 2.39 -9.20 11.56
CA ASP A 53 2.44 -9.77 12.88
C ASP A 53 2.47 -11.31 12.75
N GLY A 54 3.45 -11.93 13.39
CA GLY A 54 3.69 -13.37 13.30
C GLY A 54 4.22 -13.89 11.96
N CYS A 55 4.71 -13.04 11.04
CA CYS A 55 5.31 -13.51 9.78
C CYS A 55 6.69 -14.20 9.96
N GLY A 56 7.23 -14.33 11.18
CA GLY A 56 8.51 -15.01 11.42
C GLY A 56 9.65 -14.46 10.58
N ILE A 57 9.69 -13.14 10.39
CA ILE A 57 10.77 -12.50 9.66
C ILE A 57 11.94 -12.43 10.64
N GLU A 58 12.95 -13.26 10.41
CA GLU A 58 14.24 -13.12 11.05
C GLU A 58 14.96 -11.95 10.37
N ASP A 59 15.43 -10.98 11.15
CA ASP A 59 16.34 -9.95 10.65
C ASP A 59 17.64 -10.65 10.21
N ALA A 60 18.03 -10.44 8.94
CA ALA A 60 19.27 -10.98 8.38
C ALA A 60 20.50 -10.22 8.88
#